data_AF-A0A834JAE0-F1
#
_entry.id   AF-A0A834JAE0-F1
#
_cell.length_a   1.000
_cell.length_b   1.000
_cell.length_c   1.000
_cell.angle_alpha   90.00
_cell.angle_beta   90.00
_cell.angle_gamma   90.00
#
_symmetry.space_group_name_H-M   'P 1'
#
loop_
_entity.id
_entity.type
_entity.pdbx_description
1 polymer ?
#
loop_
_entity_poly.entity_id
_entity_poly.type
_entity_poly.pdbx_seq_one_letter_code
_entity_poly.pdbx_strand_id
1 'polypeptide(L)'
;MTIKNKISNRISSSGVVLYGMMTGRLPFLSPCDEQTSSEERRRRLMAQINRGLTALQMKNMSRMSNDCKNLINRLLTPVPHKRITIQELCHHPWIVCKLRNVSRIASEADLDVNDQKTIIAEISKMTHLDRNTIEMEIIRRKYGEIGGMYNIKYESRKEWNHSP
;
A
#
# COMPACT_ATOMS: atom_id res chain seq x y z
N MET A 1 -20.31 2.14 0.28
CA MET A 1 -19.45 3.32 0.54
C MET A 1 -18.19 3.00 1.38
N THR A 2 -18.06 1.78 1.94
CA THR A 2 -17.07 1.43 2.98
C THR A 2 -15.66 1.10 2.46
N ILE A 3 -15.52 0.51 1.27
CA ILE A 3 -14.23 0.02 0.75
C ILE A 3 -13.33 1.17 0.29
N LYS A 4 -13.88 2.16 -0.42
CA LYS A 4 -13.12 3.34 -0.90
C LYS A 4 -12.50 4.15 0.24
N ASN A 5 -13.23 4.33 1.34
CA ASN A 5 -12.71 5.00 2.54
C ASN A 5 -11.62 4.17 3.23
N LYS A 6 -11.76 2.84 3.29
CA LYS A 6 -10.76 1.94 3.90
C LYS A 6 -9.43 1.95 3.12
N ILE A 7 -9.48 1.92 1.79
CA ILE A 7 -8.30 2.04 0.92
C ILE A 7 -7.67 3.42 1.05
N SER A 8 -8.49 4.48 1.03
CA SER A 8 -8.01 5.85 1.22
C SER A 8 -7.26 6.01 2.55
N ASN A 9 -7.76 5.41 3.64
CA ASN A 9 -7.08 5.44 4.95
C ASN A 9 -5.68 4.78 4.91
N ARG A 10 -5.49 3.68 4.17
CA ARG A 10 -4.17 3.03 4.06
C ARG A 10 -3.17 3.92 3.31
N ILE A 11 -3.61 4.65 2.29
CA ILE A 11 -2.77 5.58 1.52
C ILE A 11 -2.32 6.76 2.38
N SER A 12 -3.16 7.27 3.28
CA SER A 12 -2.71 8.32 4.21
C SER A 12 -1.75 7.80 5.27
N SER A 13 -1.90 6.56 5.72
CA SER A 13 -0.96 5.98 6.70
C SER A 13 0.46 5.86 6.13
N SER A 14 0.62 5.47 4.86
CA SER A 14 1.93 5.45 4.21
C SER A 14 2.52 6.84 4.02
N GLY A 15 1.69 7.86 3.77
CA GLY A 15 2.12 9.26 3.74
C GLY A 15 2.69 9.78 5.06
N VAL A 16 2.08 9.39 6.18
CA VAL A 16 2.58 9.77 7.53
C VAL A 16 3.93 9.13 7.79
N VAL A 17 4.08 7.85 7.44
CA VAL A 17 5.35 7.12 7.58
C VAL A 17 6.43 7.74 6.71
N LEU A 18 6.14 8.03 5.44
CA LEU A 18 7.09 8.65 4.51
C LEU A 18 7.56 10.03 5.00
N TYR A 19 6.64 10.86 5.50
CA TYR A 19 7.00 12.15 6.10
C TYR A 19 7.92 11.97 7.31
N GLY A 20 7.60 11.00 8.18
CA GLY A 20 8.40 10.66 9.35
C GLY A 20 9.82 10.24 8.98
N MET A 21 9.96 9.36 7.99
CA MET A 21 11.27 8.91 7.49
C MET A 21 12.12 10.05 6.94
N MET A 22 11.49 11.02 6.26
CA MET A 22 12.21 12.11 5.60
C MET A 22 12.57 13.27 6.51
N THR A 23 11.75 13.54 7.52
CA THR A 23 11.92 14.71 8.39
C THR A 23 12.36 14.35 9.81
N GLY A 24 12.31 13.07 10.19
CA GLY A 24 12.53 12.61 11.57
C GLY A 24 11.44 13.06 12.55
N ARG A 25 10.32 13.60 12.06
CA ARG A 25 9.24 14.19 12.87
C ARG A 25 7.89 13.68 12.37
N LEU A 26 6.90 13.59 13.26
CA LEU A 26 5.54 13.29 12.83
C LEU A 26 4.88 14.54 12.23
N PRO A 27 4.08 14.40 11.16
CA PRO A 27 3.40 15.52 10.52
C PRO A 27 2.30 16.09 11.41
N PHE A 28 1.68 15.27 12.24
CA PHE A 28 0.64 15.65 13.19
C PHE A 28 1.03 15.16 14.58
N LEU A 29 0.96 16.04 15.57
CA LEU A 29 1.32 15.73 16.95
C LEU A 29 0.12 16.03 17.83
N SER A 30 -0.28 15.09 18.68
CA SER A 30 -1.10 15.46 19.82
C SER A 30 -0.17 15.77 20.98
N PRO A 31 -0.22 16.99 21.55
CA PRO A 31 0.43 17.28 22.82
C PRO A 31 -0.02 16.23 23.85
N CYS A 32 0.94 15.67 24.57
CA CYS A 32 0.70 14.70 25.63
C CYS A 32 0.67 15.46 26.95
N ASP A 33 -0.32 16.34 27.12
CA ASP A 33 -0.52 16.98 28.43
C ASP A 33 -1.28 15.98 29.30
N GLU A 34 -0.75 15.70 30.49
CA GLU A 34 -1.31 14.72 31.45
C GLU A 34 -2.76 15.03 31.86
N GLN A 35 -3.20 16.27 31.68
CA GLN A 35 -4.58 16.71 31.96
C GLN A 35 -5.57 16.52 30.79
N THR A 36 -5.11 16.07 29.61
CA THR A 36 -5.99 15.95 28.44
C THR A 36 -6.52 14.53 28.28
N SER A 37 -7.85 14.37 28.26
CA SER A 37 -8.48 13.08 28.02
C SER A 37 -8.08 12.48 26.66
N SER A 38 -8.08 11.15 26.57
CA SER A 38 -7.77 10.42 25.33
C SER A 38 -8.65 10.85 24.15
N GLU A 39 -9.94 11.11 24.42
CA GLU A 39 -10.88 11.56 23.40
C GLU A 39 -10.55 12.95 22.85
N GLU A 40 -10.15 13.88 23.71
CA GLU A 40 -9.80 15.23 23.32
C GLU A 40 -8.51 15.24 22.50
N ARG A 41 -7.53 14.43 22.88
CA ARG A 41 -6.31 14.22 22.09
C ARG A 41 -6.60 13.62 20.71
N ARG A 42 -7.53 12.65 20.64
CA ARG A 42 -8.02 12.12 19.35
C ARG A 42 -8.72 13.21 18.54
N ARG A 43 -9.61 14.02 19.13
CA ARG A 43 -10.29 15.12 18.42
C ARG A 43 -9.30 16.13 17.84
N ARG A 44 -8.30 16.53 18.62
CA ARG A 44 -7.24 17.45 18.17
C ARG A 44 -6.41 16.87 17.03
N LEU A 45 -6.04 15.58 17.12
CA LEU A 45 -5.33 14.89 16.04
C LEU A 45 -6.17 14.84 14.76
N MET A 46 -7.46 14.50 14.86
CA MET A 46 -8.37 14.47 13.71
C MET A 46 -8.56 15.86 13.10
N ALA A 47 -8.63 16.91 13.93
CA ALA A 47 -8.67 18.29 13.44
C ALA A 47 -7.41 18.67 12.65
N GLN A 48 -6.22 18.25 13.09
CA GLN A 48 -4.98 18.45 12.35
C GLN A 48 -4.96 17.68 11.02
N ILE A 49 -5.41 16.42 11.02
CA ILE A 49 -5.49 15.60 9.79
C ILE A 49 -6.47 16.23 8.79
N ASN A 50 -7.64 16.69 9.26
CA ASN A 50 -8.65 17.33 8.43
C ASN A 50 -8.19 18.69 7.89
N ARG A 51 -7.32 19.40 8.63
CA ARG A 51 -6.68 20.64 8.19
C ARG A 51 -5.60 20.38 7.13
N GLY A 52 -4.92 19.24 7.21
CA GLY A 52 -3.82 18.89 6.33
C GLY A 52 -2.49 19.54 6.72
N LEU A 53 -1.54 19.53 5.79
CA LEU A 53 -0.20 20.08 6.00
C LEU A 53 -0.23 21.61 6.07
N THR A 54 0.41 22.17 7.09
CA THR A 54 0.55 23.62 7.31
C THR A 54 1.94 24.12 6.90
N ALA A 55 2.13 25.44 6.94
CA ALA A 55 3.41 26.08 6.65
C ALA A 55 4.58 25.51 7.50
N LEU A 56 4.31 25.04 8.72
CA LEU A 56 5.32 24.41 9.57
C LEU A 56 5.83 23.09 8.97
N GLN A 57 4.91 22.21 8.55
CA GLN A 57 5.31 20.96 7.88
C GLN A 57 6.01 21.24 6.55
N MET A 58 5.56 22.24 5.80
CA MET A 58 6.23 22.67 4.56
C MET A 58 7.66 23.16 4.82
N LYS A 59 7.88 23.91 5.91
CA LYS A 59 9.22 24.34 6.35
C LYS A 59 10.10 23.15 6.74
N ASN A 60 9.56 22.18 7.47
CA ASN A 60 10.30 20.95 7.83
C ASN A 60 10.73 20.15 6.59
N MET A 61 9.93 20.17 5.53
CA MET A 61 10.26 19.53 4.27
C MET A 61 11.17 20.37 3.37
N SER A 62 11.55 21.60 3.74
CA SER A 62 12.27 22.54 2.87
C SER A 62 13.52 21.96 2.19
N ARG A 63 14.26 21.09 2.88
CA ARG A 63 15.50 20.45 2.41
C ARG A 63 15.26 19.27 1.43
N MET A 64 14.00 18.87 1.22
CA MET A 64 13.63 17.75 0.35
C MET A 64 13.47 18.17 -1.11
N SER A 65 13.58 17.21 -2.03
CA SER A 65 13.30 17.46 -3.45
C SER A 65 11.85 17.87 -3.68
N ASN A 66 11.62 18.64 -4.74
CA ASN A 66 10.27 19.13 -5.09
C ASN A 66 9.30 17.97 -5.34
N ASP A 67 9.75 16.90 -6.00
CA ASP A 67 8.92 15.73 -6.28
C ASP A 67 8.53 14.98 -5.00
N CYS A 68 9.41 14.93 -4.00
CA CYS A 68 9.10 14.28 -2.72
C CYS A 68 8.05 15.08 -1.95
N LYS A 69 8.19 16.41 -1.91
CA LYS A 69 7.21 17.32 -1.31
C LYS A 69 5.85 17.18 -1.99
N ASN A 70 5.84 17.14 -3.33
CA ASN A 70 4.61 16.97 -4.10
C ASN A 70 3.93 15.64 -3.74
N LEU A 71 4.70 14.56 -3.68
CA LEU A 71 4.17 13.25 -3.35
C LEU A 71 3.53 13.23 -1.95
N ILE A 72 4.23 13.74 -0.94
CA ILE A 72 3.73 13.79 0.44
C ILE A 72 2.45 14.63 0.54
N ASN A 73 2.39 15.78 -0.15
CA ASN A 73 1.18 16.61 -0.20
C ASN A 73 -0.02 15.85 -0.76
N ARG A 74 0.18 15.05 -1.82
CA ARG A 74 -0.89 14.23 -2.42
C ARG A 74 -1.30 13.05 -1.54
N LEU A 75 -0.37 12.46 -0.78
CA LEU A 75 -0.64 11.36 0.17
C LEU A 75 -1.39 11.83 1.42
N LEU A 76 -1.04 13.02 1.93
CA LEU A 76 -1.62 13.63 3.11
C LEU A 76 -2.74 14.64 2.78
N THR A 77 -3.36 14.50 1.61
CA THR A 77 -4.53 15.30 1.22
C THR A 77 -5.73 14.94 2.12
N PRO A 78 -6.32 15.93 2.84
CA PRO A 78 -7.42 15.69 3.77
C PRO A 78 -8.64 15.07 3.09
N VAL A 79 -8.88 15.48 1.85
CA VAL A 79 -10.04 15.09 1.06
C VAL A 79 -9.79 13.72 0.40
N PRO A 80 -10.49 12.63 0.81
CA PRO A 80 -10.19 11.27 0.37
C PRO A 80 -10.31 11.05 -1.14
N HIS A 81 -11.20 11.79 -1.81
CA HIS A 81 -11.44 11.67 -3.25
C HIS A 81 -10.46 12.46 -4.12
N LYS A 82 -9.71 13.41 -3.52
CA LYS A 82 -8.62 14.14 -4.19
C LYS A 82 -7.25 13.51 -3.90
N ARG A 83 -7.21 12.50 -3.01
CA ARG A 83 -6.02 11.79 -2.62
C ARG A 83 -5.51 10.95 -3.78
N ILE A 84 -4.19 10.91 -3.93
CA ILE A 84 -3.53 10.06 -4.92
C ILE A 84 -3.94 8.60 -4.77
N THR A 85 -4.24 7.93 -5.88
CA THR A 85 -4.50 6.50 -5.91
C THR A 85 -3.19 5.71 -5.93
N ILE A 86 -3.23 4.41 -5.58
CA ILE A 86 -2.02 3.55 -5.62
C ILE A 86 -1.43 3.50 -7.04
N GLN A 87 -2.27 3.47 -8.07
CA GLN A 87 -1.82 3.48 -9.46
C GLN A 87 -1.07 4.78 -9.78
N GLU A 88 -1.62 5.94 -9.45
CA GLU A 88 -0.93 7.23 -9.64
C GLU A 88 0.34 7.36 -8.80
N LEU A 89 0.34 6.77 -7.60
CA LEU A 89 1.51 6.71 -6.72
C LEU A 89 2.67 5.94 -7.38
N CYS A 90 2.40 4.76 -7.95
CA CYS A 90 3.41 3.95 -8.63
C CYS A 90 4.03 4.67 -9.84
N HIS A 91 3.26 5.53 -10.51
CA HIS A 91 3.73 6.31 -11.66
C HIS A 91 4.29 7.69 -11.27
N HIS A 92 4.34 8.02 -9.98
CA HIS A 92 4.80 9.34 -9.54
C HIS A 92 6.30 9.51 -9.85
N PRO A 93 6.76 10.66 -10.39
CA PRO A 93 8.16 10.87 -10.78
C PRO A 93 9.17 10.55 -9.67
N TRP A 94 8.85 10.94 -8.42
CA TRP A 94 9.67 10.60 -7.26
C TRP A 94 9.87 9.09 -7.04
N ILE A 95 8.83 8.30 -7.34
CA ILE A 95 8.84 6.84 -7.23
C ILE A 95 9.54 6.25 -8.46
N VAL A 96 9.11 6.59 -9.68
CA VAL A 96 9.66 6.05 -10.94
C VAL A 96 11.15 6.32 -11.11
N CYS A 97 11.62 7.52 -10.73
CA CYS A 97 13.04 7.88 -10.79
C CYS A 97 13.90 6.99 -9.85
N LYS A 98 13.31 6.45 -8.79
CA LYS A 98 13.97 5.52 -7.85
C LYS A 98 13.71 4.05 -8.18
N LEU A 99 12.58 3.74 -8.83
CA LEU A 99 12.16 2.39 -9.22
C LEU A 99 12.66 1.95 -10.60
N ARG A 100 13.48 2.73 -11.31
CA ARG A 100 14.13 2.25 -12.55
C ARG A 100 14.99 0.98 -12.32
N ASN A 101 15.35 0.71 -11.06
CA ASN A 101 16.02 -0.53 -10.59
C ASN A 101 15.04 -1.59 -10.04
N VAL A 102 13.74 -1.29 -9.94
CA VAL A 102 12.66 -2.11 -9.37
C VAL A 102 11.62 -2.48 -10.43
N SER A 103 12.02 -2.45 -11.71
CA SER A 103 11.24 -2.92 -12.86
C SER A 103 10.89 -4.42 -12.83
N ARG A 104 11.17 -5.13 -11.73
CA ARG A 104 10.79 -6.53 -11.51
C ARG A 104 9.40 -6.74 -10.92
N ILE A 105 8.71 -5.70 -10.46
CA ILE A 105 7.43 -5.87 -9.74
C ILE A 105 6.22 -6.12 -10.68
N ALA A 106 6.33 -5.90 -11.99
CA ALA A 106 5.13 -5.92 -12.84
C ALA A 106 5.37 -6.42 -14.27
N SER A 107 6.01 -7.58 -14.46
CA SER A 107 5.70 -8.39 -15.64
C SER A 107 4.78 -9.53 -15.20
N GLU A 108 3.47 -9.38 -15.38
CA GLU A 108 2.56 -10.53 -15.52
C GLU A 108 2.91 -11.22 -16.85
N ALA A 109 4.08 -11.85 -16.91
CA ALA A 109 4.51 -12.66 -18.04
C ALA A 109 4.21 -14.13 -17.72
N ASP A 110 3.69 -14.80 -18.74
CA ASP A 110 2.97 -16.06 -18.70
C ASP A 110 3.64 -17.17 -17.90
N LEU A 111 2.82 -17.88 -17.13
CA LEU A 111 3.20 -19.07 -16.39
C LEU A 111 3.49 -20.25 -17.31
N ASP A 112 4.51 -21.02 -16.95
CA ASP A 112 4.65 -22.40 -17.41
C ASP A 112 3.49 -23.24 -16.84
N VAL A 113 2.81 -23.99 -17.71
CA VAL A 113 1.62 -24.82 -17.40
C VAL A 113 1.93 -25.85 -16.30
N ASN A 114 3.20 -26.22 -16.15
CA ASN A 114 3.66 -27.16 -15.14
C ASN A 114 3.63 -26.61 -13.70
N ASP A 115 3.94 -25.32 -13.53
CA ASP A 115 3.90 -24.65 -12.22
C ASP A 115 2.47 -24.48 -11.73
N GLN A 116 1.54 -24.15 -12.63
CA GLN A 116 0.12 -24.05 -12.31
C GLN A 116 -0.44 -25.39 -11.76
N LYS A 117 -0.12 -26.51 -12.41
CA LYS A 117 -0.56 -27.85 -11.95
C LYS A 117 0.00 -28.20 -10.58
N THR A 118 1.25 -27.85 -10.32
CA THR A 118 1.92 -28.10 -9.04
C THR A 118 1.31 -27.27 -7.91
N ILE A 119 1.04 -25.99 -8.15
CA ILE A 119 0.41 -25.10 -7.17
C ILE A 119 -1.00 -25.60 -6.83
N ILE A 120 -1.80 -25.96 -7.84
CA ILE A 120 -3.17 -26.48 -7.63
C ILE A 120 -3.14 -27.80 -6.84
N ALA A 121 -2.19 -28.69 -7.12
CA ALA A 121 -2.02 -29.93 -6.36
C ALA A 121 -1.65 -29.69 -4.89
N GLU A 122 -0.82 -28.69 -4.60
CA GLU A 122 -0.50 -28.31 -3.22
C GLU A 122 -1.68 -27.70 -2.48
N ILE A 123 -2.42 -26.81 -3.14
CA ILE A 123 -3.61 -26.19 -2.54
C ILE A 123 -4.66 -27.27 -2.27
N SER A 124 -4.87 -28.21 -3.21
CA SER A 124 -5.77 -29.36 -3.02
C SER A 124 -5.41 -30.21 -1.79
N LYS A 125 -4.11 -30.42 -1.53
CA LYS A 125 -3.66 -31.12 -0.31
C LYS A 125 -3.92 -30.31 0.96
N MET A 126 -3.79 -29.00 0.92
CA MET A 126 -3.96 -28.12 2.09
C MET A 126 -5.43 -27.86 2.44
N THR A 127 -6.30 -27.77 1.44
CA THR A 127 -7.71 -27.40 1.61
C THR A 127 -8.66 -28.60 1.51
N HIS A 128 -8.15 -29.77 1.14
CA HIS A 128 -8.91 -31.00 0.87
C HIS A 128 -10.00 -30.83 -0.21
N LEU A 129 -9.87 -29.79 -1.04
CA LEU A 129 -10.77 -29.53 -2.17
C LEU A 129 -10.24 -30.21 -3.44
N ASP A 130 -11.15 -30.61 -4.31
CA ASP A 130 -10.79 -31.13 -5.62
C ASP A 130 -10.22 -30.03 -6.52
N ARG A 131 -9.41 -30.45 -7.50
CA ARG A 131 -8.70 -29.51 -8.39
C ARG A 131 -9.66 -28.66 -9.22
N ASN A 132 -10.81 -29.20 -9.62
CA ASN A 132 -11.77 -28.48 -10.46
C ASN A 132 -12.48 -27.36 -9.66
N THR A 133 -12.84 -27.64 -8.41
CA THR A 133 -13.40 -26.65 -7.49
C THR A 133 -12.41 -25.53 -7.21
N ILE A 134 -11.12 -25.86 -7.05
CA ILE A 134 -10.05 -24.87 -6.88
C ILE A 134 -9.90 -23.98 -8.12
N GLU A 135 -9.83 -24.57 -9.32
CA GLU A 135 -9.73 -23.81 -10.58
C GLU A 135 -10.92 -22.86 -10.76
N MET A 136 -12.14 -23.35 -10.49
CA MET A 136 -13.35 -22.53 -10.54
C MET A 136 -13.34 -21.41 -9.51
N GLU A 137 -12.84 -21.65 -8.29
CA GLU A 137 -12.69 -20.61 -7.26
C GLU A 137 -11.63 -19.57 -7.63
N ILE A 138 -10.50 -19.97 -8.22
CA ILE A 138 -9.46 -19.03 -8.68
C ILE A 138 -10.02 -18.12 -9.77
N ILE A 139 -10.76 -18.67 -10.73
CA ILE A 139 -11.38 -17.89 -11.81
C ILE A 139 -12.47 -16.97 -11.25
N ARG A 140 -13.36 -17.51 -10.42
CA ARG A 140 -14.51 -16.77 -9.88
C ARG A 140 -14.11 -15.72 -8.85
N ARG A 141 -13.07 -15.99 -8.07
CA ARG A 141 -12.60 -15.16 -6.94
C ARG A 141 -11.07 -15.12 -6.93
N LYS A 142 -10.47 -14.44 -7.92
CA LYS A 142 -9.00 -14.24 -8.05
C LYS A 142 -8.32 -13.77 -6.75
N TYR A 143 -9.02 -12.99 -5.92
CA TYR A 143 -8.52 -12.47 -4.63
C TYR A 143 -9.29 -13.01 -3.41
N GLY A 144 -10.00 -14.13 -3.57
CA GLY A 144 -10.60 -14.88 -2.48
C GLY A 144 -9.55 -15.66 -1.69
N GLU A 145 -9.98 -16.53 -0.77
CA GLU A 145 -9.07 -17.34 0.04
C GLU A 145 -8.20 -18.27 -0.83
N ILE A 146 -8.84 -19.06 -1.70
CA ILE A 146 -8.16 -19.97 -2.63
C ILE A 146 -7.37 -19.20 -3.70
N GLY A 147 -7.95 -18.16 -4.28
CA GLY A 147 -7.24 -17.29 -5.25
C GLY A 147 -6.03 -16.59 -4.64
N GLY A 148 -6.13 -16.17 -3.38
CA GLY A 148 -5.02 -15.61 -2.61
C GLY A 148 -3.91 -16.62 -2.35
N MET A 149 -4.25 -17.83 -1.93
CA MET A 149 -3.29 -18.94 -1.78
C MET A 149 -2.56 -19.22 -3.09
N TYR A 150 -3.29 -19.26 -4.21
CA TYR A 150 -2.72 -19.43 -5.53
C TYR A 150 -1.73 -18.31 -5.88
N ASN A 151 -2.15 -17.05 -5.77
CA ASN A 151 -1.29 -15.91 -6.11
C ASN A 151 -0.01 -15.86 -5.25
N ILE A 152 -0.10 -16.14 -3.94
CA ILE A 152 1.08 -16.14 -3.06
C ILE A 152 2.06 -17.25 -3.45
N LYS A 153 1.56 -18.48 -3.66
CA LYS A 153 2.41 -19.61 -4.08
C LYS A 153 2.98 -19.43 -5.48
N TYR A 154 2.22 -18.75 -6.35
CA TYR A 154 2.65 -18.40 -7.68
C TYR A 154 3.82 -17.40 -7.64
N GLU A 155 3.64 -16.26 -6.99
CA GLU A 155 4.68 -15.23 -6.90
C GLU A 155 5.93 -15.75 -6.19
N SER A 156 5.77 -16.59 -5.15
CA SER A 156 6.89 -17.22 -4.47
C SER A 156 7.77 -18.01 -5.45
N ARG A 157 7.19 -18.80 -6.35
CA ARG A 157 7.95 -19.62 -7.31
C ARG A 157 8.64 -18.80 -8.40
N LYS A 158 7.97 -17.74 -8.86
CA LYS A 158 8.52 -16.80 -9.83
C LYS A 158 9.79 -16.12 -9.32
N GLU A 159 9.86 -15.79 -8.03
CA GLU A 159 11.05 -15.19 -7.41
C GLU A 159 12.25 -16.15 -7.41
N TRP A 160 12.05 -17.45 -7.18
CA TRP A 160 13.12 -18.47 -7.19
C TRP A 160 13.59 -18.83 -8.61
N ASN A 161 12.69 -18.92 -9.59
CA ASN A 161 13.04 -19.28 -10.97
C ASN A 161 13.79 -18.17 -11.73
N HIS A 162 13.82 -16.93 -11.20
CA HIS A 162 14.53 -15.79 -11.78
C HIS A 162 15.69 -15.27 -10.92
N SER A 163 16.22 -16.11 -10.01
CA SER A 163 17.47 -15.84 -9.30
C SER A 163 18.66 -16.34 -10.14
N PRO A 164 19.72 -15.53 -10.33
CA PRO A 164 20.90 -15.91 -11.13
C PRO A 164 21.74 -17.02 -10.48
#